data_AF-A0A1X1YSH1-F1
#
_entry.id   AF-A0A1X1YSH1-F1
#
_cell.length_a   1.000
_cell.length_b   1.000
_cell.length_c   1.000
_cell.angle_alpha   90.00
_cell.angle_beta   90.00
_cell.angle_gamma   90.00
#
_symmetry.space_group_name_H-M   'P 1'
#
loop_
_entity.id
_entity.type
_entity.pdbx_description
1 polymer ?
#
loop_
_entity_poly.entity_id
_entity_poly.type
_entity_poly.pdbx_seq_one_letter_code
_entity_poly.pdbx_strand_id
1 'polypeptide(L)'
;MSFLLDPPMLVAFGILIERALREDQRDAAEAATLGVFFGGSFGLYNNVPGLGVLWRPFRARNGRDFMWNSGVFHVQTDQLDWPMHAAAGAIFATYPLFIKLGRRLGRLT
;
A
#
# COMPACT_ATOMS: atom_id res chain seq x y z
N MET A 1 3.63 8.39 -5.89
CA MET A 1 3.92 7.67 -4.63
C MET A 1 3.02 6.44 -4.57
N SER A 2 3.55 5.22 -4.37
CA SER A 2 2.69 4.05 -4.11
C SER A 2 1.88 4.34 -2.87
N PHE A 3 2.47 5.06 -1.91
CA PHE A 3 1.79 5.64 -0.75
C PHE A 3 0.58 6.54 -1.04
N LEU A 4 0.41 7.04 -2.26
CA LEU A 4 -0.79 7.81 -2.67
C LEU A 4 -1.84 6.90 -3.32
N LEU A 5 -1.42 5.80 -3.95
CA LEU A 5 -2.31 4.81 -4.56
C LEU A 5 -2.81 3.79 -3.54
N ASP A 6 -2.02 3.48 -2.51
CA ASP A 6 -2.33 2.49 -1.50
C ASP A 6 -3.58 2.89 -0.67
N PRO A 7 -3.75 4.13 -0.21
CA PRO A 7 -4.96 4.55 0.51
C PRO A 7 -6.28 4.37 -0.29
N PRO A 8 -6.43 4.88 -1.53
CA PRO A 8 -7.66 4.66 -2.30
C PRO A 8 -7.85 3.19 -2.69
N MET A 9 -6.76 2.44 -2.96
CA MET A 9 -6.87 1.00 -3.19
C MET A 9 -7.36 0.24 -1.95
N LEU A 10 -6.82 0.54 -0.77
CA LEU A 10 -7.27 -0.08 0.49
C LEU A 10 -8.73 0.23 0.80
N VAL A 11 -9.19 1.45 0.50
CA VAL A 11 -10.62 1.80 0.60
C VAL A 11 -11.44 0.96 -0.40
N ALA A 12 -11.02 0.86 -1.66
CA ALA A 12 -11.71 0.07 -2.67
C ALA A 12 -11.77 -1.43 -2.29
N PHE A 13 -10.66 -2.00 -1.82
CA PHE A 13 -10.61 -3.37 -1.31
C PHE A 13 -11.52 -3.55 -0.08
N GLY A 14 -11.53 -2.60 0.85
CA GLY A 14 -12.46 -2.64 1.98
C GLY A 14 -13.93 -2.66 1.56
N ILE A 15 -14.30 -1.87 0.55
CA ILE A 15 -15.66 -1.89 -0.03
C ILE A 15 -15.96 -3.26 -0.67
N LEU A 16 -15.02 -3.80 -1.45
CA LEU A 16 -15.17 -5.09 -2.11
C LEU A 16 -15.29 -6.24 -1.11
N ILE A 17 -14.47 -6.26 -0.06
CA ILE A 17 -14.53 -7.27 1.01
C ILE A 17 -15.91 -7.26 1.65
N GLU A 18 -16.42 -6.08 1.99
CA GLU A 18 -17.71 -5.98 2.68
C GLU A 18 -18.89 -6.40 1.78
N ARG A 19 -18.83 -6.11 0.48
CA ARG A 19 -19.91 -6.40 -0.48
C ARG A 19 -19.87 -7.80 -1.08
N ALA A 20 -18.68 -8.34 -1.35
CA ALA A 20 -18.51 -9.58 -2.09
C ALA A 20 -18.36 -10.81 -1.19
N LEU A 21 -17.91 -10.62 0.05
CA LEU A 21 -17.61 -11.74 0.96
C LEU A 21 -18.66 -11.89 2.06
N ARG A 22 -18.83 -13.16 2.46
CA ARG A 22 -19.62 -13.54 3.62
C ARG A 22 -18.93 -13.08 4.90
N GLU A 23 -19.72 -12.80 5.93
CA GLU A 23 -19.24 -12.20 7.18
C GLU A 23 -18.08 -12.98 7.82
N ASP A 24 -18.15 -14.32 7.78
CA ASP A 24 -17.12 -15.24 8.28
C ASP A 24 -15.78 -15.15 7.53
N GLN A 25 -15.77 -14.63 6.30
CA GLN A 25 -14.59 -14.51 5.45
C GLN A 25 -13.96 -13.11 5.47
N ARG A 26 -14.70 -12.09 5.94
CA ARG A 26 -14.28 -10.69 5.82
C ARG A 26 -13.02 -10.38 6.61
N ASP A 27 -12.88 -10.93 7.81
CA ASP A 27 -11.73 -10.65 8.66
C ASP A 27 -10.45 -11.33 8.15
N ALA A 28 -10.58 -12.55 7.62
CA ALA A 28 -9.48 -13.23 6.94
C ALA A 28 -9.04 -12.47 5.67
N ALA A 29 -9.99 -11.96 4.89
CA ALA A 29 -9.71 -11.18 3.69
C ALA A 29 -9.10 -9.80 4.02
N GLU A 30 -9.52 -9.14 5.09
CA GLU A 30 -8.89 -7.92 5.60
C GLU A 30 -7.43 -8.19 5.98
N ALA A 31 -7.19 -9.24 6.76
CA ALA A 31 -5.85 -9.62 7.19
C ALA A 31 -4.96 -10.00 5.98
N ALA A 32 -5.48 -10.74 5.01
CA ALA A 32 -4.75 -11.08 3.79
C ALA A 32 -4.42 -9.84 2.96
N THR A 33 -5.37 -8.92 2.80
CA THR A 33 -5.15 -7.66 2.08
C THR A 33 -4.09 -6.82 2.76
N LEU A 34 -4.20 -6.61 4.09
CA LEU A 34 -3.18 -5.91 4.85
C LEU A 34 -1.82 -6.61 4.73
N GLY A 35 -1.77 -7.94 4.80
CA GLY A 35 -0.55 -8.71 4.63
C GLY A 35 0.11 -8.51 3.27
N VAL A 36 -0.67 -8.47 2.18
CA VAL A 36 -0.17 -8.18 0.83
C VAL A 36 0.33 -6.74 0.73
N PHE A 37 -0.40 -5.78 1.28
CA PHE A 37 0.02 -4.37 1.26
C PHE A 37 1.27 -4.12 2.11
N PHE A 38 1.34 -4.66 3.33
CA PHE A 38 2.52 -4.57 4.18
C PHE A 38 3.71 -5.32 3.57
N GLY A 39 3.52 -6.58 3.15
CA GLY A 39 4.58 -7.41 2.61
C GLY A 39 5.11 -6.87 1.27
N GLY A 40 4.21 -6.48 0.37
CA GLY A 40 4.54 -5.88 -0.91
C GLY A 40 5.26 -4.55 -0.73
N SER A 41 4.75 -3.67 0.13
CA SER A 41 5.37 -2.38 0.38
C SER A 41 6.71 -2.50 1.12
N PHE A 42 6.81 -3.37 2.13
CA PHE A 42 8.06 -3.63 2.83
C PHE A 42 9.11 -4.23 1.90
N GLY A 43 8.72 -5.17 1.05
CA GLY A 43 9.60 -5.77 0.04
C GLY A 43 10.07 -4.75 -1.00
N LEU A 44 9.17 -3.87 -1.46
CA LEU A 44 9.50 -2.77 -2.36
C LEU A 44 10.45 -1.77 -1.69
N TYR A 45 10.20 -1.42 -0.43
CA TYR A 45 11.05 -0.51 0.35
C TYR A 45 12.46 -1.03 0.55
N ASN A 46 12.59 -2.33 0.81
CA ASN A 46 13.86 -3.04 0.99
C ASN A 46 14.52 -3.45 -0.35
N ASN A 47 13.94 -3.09 -1.49
CA ASN A 47 14.43 -3.44 -2.82
C ASN A 47 14.69 -4.95 -2.99
N VAL A 48 13.78 -5.79 -2.47
CA VAL A 48 13.90 -7.26 -2.56
C VAL A 48 13.97 -7.68 -4.04
N PRO A 49 14.96 -8.51 -4.42
CA PRO A 49 15.08 -9.02 -5.79
C PRO A 49 13.81 -9.79 -6.20
N GLY A 50 13.26 -9.48 -7.38
CA GLY A 50 12.03 -10.13 -7.90
C GLY A 50 10.80 -9.23 -7.91
N LEU A 51 10.76 -8.18 -7.09
CA LEU A 51 9.66 -7.18 -7.13
C LEU A 51 9.79 -6.17 -8.28
N GLY A 52 10.79 -6.36 -9.15
CA GLY A 52 11.02 -5.60 -10.39
C GLY A 52 9.78 -5.41 -11.24
N VAL A 53 8.93 -6.43 -11.32
CA VAL A 53 7.72 -6.41 -12.15
C VAL A 53 6.71 -5.36 -11.67
N LEU A 54 6.66 -5.06 -10.37
CA LEU A 54 5.71 -4.11 -9.81
C LEU A 54 6.07 -2.65 -10.11
N TRP A 55 7.37 -2.34 -10.22
CA TRP A 55 7.83 -0.95 -10.37
C TRP A 55 8.42 -0.61 -11.75
N ARG A 56 8.90 -1.58 -12.52
CA ARG A 56 9.43 -1.35 -13.89
C ARG A 56 8.44 -0.65 -14.83
N PRO A 57 7.13 -0.95 -14.82
CA PRO A 57 6.16 -0.24 -15.68
C PRO A 57 6.08 1.26 -15.39
N PHE A 58 6.42 1.67 -14.17
CA PHE A 58 6.32 3.04 -13.70
C PHE A 58 7.61 3.84 -13.87
N ARG A 59 8.58 3.35 -14.69
CA ARG A 59 9.89 3.99 -14.91
C ARG A 59 10.68 4.31 -13.64
N ALA A 60 10.35 3.68 -12.52
CA ALA A 60 11.06 3.85 -11.26
C ALA A 60 12.44 3.16 -11.33
N ARG A 61 13.43 3.71 -10.63
CA ARG A 61 14.80 3.17 -10.57
C ARG A 61 14.91 1.92 -9.70
N ASN A 62 14.09 1.83 -8.65
CA ASN A 62 14.03 0.69 -7.72
C ASN A 62 12.68 0.69 -6.97
N GLY A 63 12.45 -0.32 -6.11
CA GLY A 63 11.19 -0.45 -5.38
C GLY A 63 10.93 0.71 -4.40
N ARG A 64 11.98 1.26 -3.79
CA ARG A 64 11.90 2.42 -2.89
C ARG A 64 11.53 3.71 -3.63
N ASP A 65 12.13 3.92 -4.79
CA ASP A 65 11.82 5.01 -5.72
C ASP A 65 10.37 4.88 -6.20
N PHE A 66 9.88 3.67 -6.47
CA PHE A 66 8.48 3.47 -6.80
C PHE A 66 7.52 3.82 -5.65
N MET A 67 7.88 3.50 -4.40
CA MET A 67 7.08 3.86 -3.23
C MET A 67 6.96 5.38 -3.07
N TRP A 68 8.05 6.11 -3.21
CA TRP A 68 8.05 7.58 -3.07
C TRP A 68 7.57 8.29 -4.33
N ASN A 69 7.93 7.83 -5.52
CA ASN A 69 7.74 8.62 -6.74
C ASN A 69 6.65 8.09 -7.66
N SER A 70 6.45 6.77 -7.71
CA SER A 70 5.59 6.09 -8.71
C SER A 70 5.77 6.59 -10.14
N GLY A 71 6.96 7.08 -10.49
CA GLY A 71 7.25 7.62 -11.82
C GLY A 71 6.67 9.01 -12.14
N VAL A 72 5.99 9.66 -11.19
CA VAL A 72 5.37 10.99 -11.40
C VAL A 72 6.07 12.08 -10.57
N PHE A 73 6.53 11.75 -9.38
CA PHE A 73 7.29 12.67 -8.53
C PHE A 73 8.80 12.43 -8.68
N HIS A 74 9.62 13.44 -8.36
CA HIS A 74 11.09 13.39 -8.46
C HIS A 74 11.73 13.62 -7.07
N VAL A 75 11.28 12.90 -6.05
CA VAL A 75 11.89 12.89 -4.71
C VAL A 75 13.23 12.16 -4.81
N GLN A 76 14.33 12.80 -4.38
CA GLN A 76 15.64 12.16 -4.34
C GLN A 76 15.69 11.11 -3.22
N THR A 77 15.43 9.85 -3.57
CA THR A 77 15.46 8.73 -2.61
C THR A 77 16.88 8.29 -2.22
N ASP A 78 17.90 8.88 -2.83
CA ASP A 78 19.31 8.50 -2.68
C ASP A 78 19.94 9.08 -1.39
N GLN A 79 19.25 10.04 -0.75
CA GLN A 79 19.60 10.66 0.54
C GLN A 79 18.44 10.55 1.53
N LEU A 80 17.83 9.37 1.66
CA LEU A 80 16.75 9.16 2.61
C LEU A 80 17.28 9.17 4.06
N ASP A 81 17.19 10.31 4.71
CA ASP A 81 17.44 10.44 6.15
C ASP A 81 16.35 9.75 6.99
N TRP A 82 16.67 9.47 8.25
CA TRP A 82 15.77 8.85 9.25
C TRP A 82 14.32 9.39 9.27
N PRO A 83 14.05 10.71 9.09
CA PRO A 83 12.68 11.24 9.05
C PRO A 83 11.82 10.65 7.94
N MET A 84 12.39 10.35 6.76
CA MET A 84 11.61 9.72 5.70
C MET A 84 11.31 8.26 6.00
N HIS A 85 12.20 7.54 6.68
CA HIS A 85 11.90 6.18 7.17
C HIS A 85 10.75 6.22 8.19
N ALA A 86 10.75 7.19 9.10
CA ALA A 86 9.67 7.40 10.05
C ALA A 86 8.35 7.78 9.35
N ALA A 87 8.39 8.62 8.33
CA ALA A 87 7.21 8.98 7.53
C ALA A 87 6.63 7.76 6.78
N ALA A 88 7.47 6.92 6.18
CA ALA A 88 7.02 5.67 5.57
C ALA A 88 6.34 4.77 6.61
N GLY A 89 6.94 4.62 7.80
CA GLY A 89 6.35 3.90 8.92
C GLY A 89 5.00 4.47 9.37
N ALA A 90 4.87 5.80 9.43
CA ALA A 90 3.62 6.48 9.76
C ALA A 90 2.54 6.21 8.71
N ILE A 91 2.89 6.25 7.41
CA ILE A 91 1.93 5.94 6.34
C ILE A 91 1.50 4.47 6.43
N PHE A 92 2.42 3.54 6.66
CA PHE A 92 2.09 2.14 6.90
C PHE A 92 1.13 1.94 8.09
N ALA A 93 1.33 2.68 9.17
CA ALA A 93 0.43 2.64 10.32
C ALA A 93 -1.00 3.13 9.99
N THR A 94 -1.17 3.92 8.92
CA THR A 94 -2.50 4.36 8.46
C THR A 94 -3.22 3.34 7.57
N TYR A 95 -2.57 2.28 7.08
CA TYR A 95 -3.20 1.30 6.16
C TYR A 95 -4.43 0.58 6.77
N PRO A 96 -4.39 0.13 8.04
CA PRO A 96 -5.57 -0.44 8.69
C PRO A 96 -6.75 0.54 8.80
N LEU A 97 -6.49 1.86 8.83
CA LEU A 97 -7.56 2.85 8.87
C LEU A 97 -8.30 2.94 7.53
N PHE A 98 -7.57 2.92 6.42
CA PHE A 98 -8.15 3.02 5.08
C PHE A 98 -9.00 1.80 4.72
N ILE A 99 -8.54 0.59 5.04
CA ILE A 99 -9.33 -0.63 4.77
C ILE A 99 -10.62 -0.67 5.61
N LYS A 100 -10.55 -0.26 6.88
CA LYS A 100 -11.72 -0.15 7.76
C LYS A 100 -12.70 0.92 7.29
N LEU A 101 -12.19 2.05 6.78
CA LEU A 101 -13.00 3.08 6.15
C LEU A 101 -13.74 2.52 4.93
N GLY A 102 -13.03 1.77 4.06
CA GLY A 102 -13.63 1.07 2.93
C GLY A 102 -14.74 0.10 3.33
N ARG A 103 -14.48 -0.76 4.32
CA ARG A 103 -15.49 -1.69 4.85
C ARG A 103 -16.72 -0.95 5.39
N ARG A 104 -16.52 0.15 6.11
CA ARG A 104 -17.62 0.98 6.62
C ARG A 104 -18.44 1.60 5.48
N LEU A 105 -17.79 2.10 4.43
CA LEU A 105 -18.49 2.62 3.24
C LEU A 105 -19.25 1.52 2.51
N GLY A 106 -18.66 0.32 2.38
CA GLY A 106 -19.32 -0.85 1.77
C GLY A 106 -20.56 -1.33 2.52
N ARG A 107 -20.68 -1.05 3.83
CA ARG A 107 -21.92 -1.29 4.60
C ARG A 107 -23.00 -0.25 4.36
N LEU A 108 -22.61 1.00 4.09
CA LEU A 108 -23.54 2.13 3.96
C LEU A 108 -24.09 2.29 2.54
N THR A 109 -23.52 1.58 1.56
CA THR A 109 -23.76 1.76 0.13
C THR A 109 -24.14 0.45 -0.52
#